data_AF-A0AA88MC58-F1
#
_entry.id   AF-A0AA88MC58-F1
#
_cell.length_a   1.000
_cell.length_b   1.000
_cell.length_c   1.000
_cell.angle_alpha   90.00
_cell.angle_beta   90.00
_cell.angle_gamma   90.00
#
_symmetry.space_group_name_H-M   'P 1'
#
loop_
_entity.id
_entity.type
_entity.pdbx_description
1 polymer ?
#
loop_
_entity_poly.entity_id
_entity_poly.type
_entity_poly.pdbx_seq_one_letter_code
_entity_poly.pdbx_strand_id
1 'polypeptide(L)'
;MGQSQPCVAMYLLVLSLGLLIDKAGSQHYYLLRPIPSDSLPLVELKEDPDPVFDPKQGDLNETELKAVLGDFDRRFLSVLPPVDDKHDGNDELDEAEIQKPGVLPKEIRAVDFDVQFGKKNKPSKKLKRRLQQWLWAYSFCPVVYNWIDLGNRFWPRLMDGSSTGLPEDRTLYLDINLLL
;
A
#
# COMPACT_ATOMS: atom_id res chain seq x y z
N MET A 1 -38.65 45.21 34.37
CA MET A 1 -38.08 44.84 33.06
C MET A 1 -36.98 43.81 33.28
N GLY A 2 -37.29 42.51 33.28
CA GLY A 2 -36.30 41.45 33.55
C GLY A 2 -36.62 40.07 32.98
N GLN A 3 -37.79 39.90 32.35
CA GLN A 3 -38.21 38.63 31.75
C GLN A 3 -37.76 38.44 30.29
N SER A 4 -37.36 39.50 29.59
CA SER A 4 -36.99 39.41 28.16
C SER A 4 -35.62 38.77 27.92
N GLN A 5 -34.66 39.00 28.82
CA GLN A 5 -33.30 38.48 28.68
C GLN A 5 -33.18 36.95 28.75
N PRO A 6 -33.85 36.23 29.70
CA PRO A 6 -33.80 34.77 29.71
C PRO A 6 -34.47 34.17 28.47
N CYS A 7 -35.55 34.77 27.96
CA CYS A 7 -36.21 34.29 26.75
C CYS A 7 -35.30 34.37 25.52
N VAL A 8 -34.63 35.50 25.31
CA VAL A 8 -33.70 35.67 24.19
C VAL A 8 -32.52 34.71 24.28
N ALA A 9 -31.95 34.53 25.48
CA ALA A 9 -30.87 33.58 25.71
C ALA A 9 -31.29 32.13 25.39
N MET A 10 -32.52 31.74 25.76
CA MET A 10 -33.07 30.42 25.43
C MET A 10 -33.25 30.23 23.93
N TYR A 11 -33.76 31.22 23.20
CA TYR A 11 -33.88 31.13 21.74
C TYR A 11 -32.51 31.01 21.05
N LEU A 12 -31.51 31.77 21.51
CA LEU A 12 -30.15 31.70 20.98
C LEU A 12 -29.51 30.32 21.26
N LEU A 13 -29.75 29.74 22.44
CA LEU A 13 -29.29 28.39 22.78
C LEU A 13 -29.96 27.33 21.90
N VAL A 14 -31.26 27.42 21.67
CA VAL A 14 -31.98 26.47 20.80
C VAL A 14 -31.50 26.59 19.35
N LEU A 15 -31.28 27.82 18.86
CA LEU A 15 -30.75 28.06 17.51
C LEU A 15 -29.32 27.53 17.35
N SER A 16 -28.44 27.76 18.33
CA SER A 16 -27.06 27.26 18.26
C SER A 16 -27.01 25.73 18.36
N LEU A 17 -27.86 25.11 19.18
CA LEU A 17 -27.99 23.66 19.26
C LEU A 17 -28.52 23.07 17.95
N GLY A 18 -29.51 23.70 17.31
CA GLY A 18 -30.04 23.30 16.01
C GLY A 18 -28.98 23.37 14.91
N LEU A 19 -28.19 24.44 14.86
CA LEU A 19 -27.10 24.60 13.89
C LEU A 19 -25.94 23.60 14.13
N LEU A 20 -25.66 23.24 15.38
CA LEU A 20 -24.67 22.22 15.72
C LEU A 20 -25.12 20.81 15.28
N ILE A 21 -26.40 20.49 15.45
CA ILE A 21 -26.97 19.20 15.04
C ILE A 21 -27.00 19.09 13.51
N ASP A 22 -27.35 20.17 12.80
CA ASP A 22 -27.32 20.21 11.33
C ASP A 22 -25.90 19.97 10.79
N LYS A 23 -24.89 20.58 11.41
CA LYS A 23 -23.48 20.37 11.06
C LYS A 23 -22.93 19.00 11.49
N ALA A 24 -23.55 18.36 12.48
CA ALA A 24 -23.19 17.02 12.98
C ALA A 24 -23.86 15.88 12.19
N GLY A 25 -24.72 16.20 11.22
CA GLY A 25 -25.31 15.26 10.26
C GLY A 25 -24.29 14.75 9.23
N SER A 26 -23.20 14.12 9.68
CA SER A 26 -22.28 13.38 8.83
C SER A 26 -23.00 12.16 8.22
N GLN A 27 -22.82 11.93 6.92
CA GLN A 27 -23.64 11.06 6.06
C GLN A 27 -23.60 9.53 6.32
N HIS A 28 -23.38 9.05 7.56
CA HIS A 28 -23.31 7.61 7.84
C HIS A 28 -24.08 7.18 9.11
N TYR A 29 -25.07 7.95 9.57
CA TYR A 29 -25.86 7.56 10.76
C TYR A 29 -26.75 6.33 10.53
N TYR A 30 -27.17 6.12 9.27
CA TYR A 30 -27.81 4.90 8.82
C TYR A 30 -26.89 4.25 7.79
N LEU A 31 -26.31 3.09 8.12
CA LEU A 31 -25.45 2.28 7.25
C LEU A 31 -26.26 1.65 6.11
N LEU A 32 -26.84 2.49 5.26
CA LEU A 32 -27.67 2.09 4.11
C LEU A 32 -26.83 1.53 2.95
N ARG A 33 -25.51 1.72 3.00
CA ARG A 33 -24.53 1.19 2.05
C ARG A 33 -23.41 0.47 2.81
N PRO A 34 -22.83 -0.60 2.25
CA PRO A 34 -21.66 -1.24 2.83
C PRO A 34 -20.47 -0.27 2.86
N ILE A 35 -19.63 -0.40 3.89
CA ILE A 35 -18.39 0.36 4.03
C ILE A 35 -17.33 -0.33 3.15
N PRO A 36 -16.63 0.38 2.25
CA PRO A 36 -15.56 -0.20 1.46
C PRO A 36 -14.40 -0.65 2.37
N SER A 37 -13.73 -1.74 2.00
CA SER A 37 -12.54 -2.22 2.71
C SER A 37 -11.28 -1.68 2.05
N ASP A 38 -10.30 -1.28 2.88
CA ASP A 38 -8.95 -0.91 2.44
C ASP A 38 -7.99 -2.12 2.42
N SER A 39 -8.53 -3.34 2.48
CA SER A 39 -7.74 -4.57 2.41
C SER A 39 -7.12 -4.75 1.04
N LEU A 40 -5.80 -4.93 1.00
CA LEU A 40 -5.01 -5.33 -0.17
C LEU A 40 -4.62 -6.81 -0.06
N PRO A 41 -4.33 -7.52 -1.18
CA PRO A 41 -4.34 -7.05 -2.57
C PRO A 41 -5.76 -6.95 -3.15
N LEU A 42 -5.93 -6.05 -4.13
CA LEU A 42 -7.20 -5.91 -4.84
C LEU A 42 -7.39 -7.05 -5.83
N VAL A 43 -8.60 -7.61 -5.87
CA VAL A 43 -9.00 -8.56 -6.90
C VAL A 43 -9.36 -7.78 -8.16
N GLU A 44 -8.99 -8.32 -9.32
CA GLU A 44 -9.39 -7.77 -10.62
C GLU A 44 -10.92 -7.58 -10.68
N LEU A 45 -11.34 -6.43 -11.19
CA LEU A 45 -12.74 -6.09 -11.28
C LEU A 45 -13.40 -6.98 -12.34
N LYS A 46 -14.45 -7.72 -11.95
CA LYS A 46 -15.26 -8.47 -12.90
C LYS A 46 -16.13 -7.53 -13.72
N GLU A 47 -15.71 -7.25 -14.95
CA GLU A 47 -16.44 -6.40 -15.88
C GLU A 47 -17.58 -7.15 -16.59
N ASP A 48 -18.58 -6.39 -17.03
CA ASP A 48 -19.64 -6.89 -17.90
C ASP A 48 -19.07 -7.16 -19.31
N PRO A 49 -19.24 -8.37 -19.88
CA PRO A 49 -18.70 -8.72 -21.19
C PRO A 49 -19.40 -8.04 -22.38
N ASP A 50 -20.47 -7.28 -22.18
CA ASP A 50 -21.18 -6.60 -23.28
C ASP A 50 -20.31 -5.49 -23.91
N PRO A 51 -20.00 -5.56 -25.22
CA PRO A 51 -19.16 -4.58 -25.91
C PRO A 51 -19.81 -3.19 -26.02
N VAL A 52 -21.10 -3.03 -25.69
CA VAL A 52 -21.75 -1.71 -25.65
C VAL A 52 -21.08 -0.76 -24.65
N PHE A 53 -20.45 -1.32 -23.61
CA PHE A 53 -19.73 -0.59 -22.57
C PHE A 53 -18.27 -0.31 -22.93
N ASP A 54 -17.78 -0.82 -24.07
CA ASP A 54 -16.42 -0.58 -24.52
C ASP A 54 -16.30 0.83 -25.14
N PRO A 55 -15.20 1.55 -24.89
CA PRO A 55 -14.98 2.87 -25.47
C PRO A 55 -14.83 2.79 -26.98
N LYS A 56 -15.28 3.83 -27.69
CA LYS A 56 -15.12 3.93 -29.13
C LYS A 56 -13.72 4.44 -29.47
N GLN A 57 -13.29 4.24 -30.71
CA GLN A 57 -11.98 4.72 -31.16
C GLN A 57 -11.79 6.24 -31.03
N GLY A 58 -12.88 7.02 -31.14
CA GLY A 58 -12.85 8.47 -30.94
C GLY A 58 -12.64 8.89 -29.48
N ASP A 59 -13.00 8.04 -28.52
CA ASP A 59 -12.87 8.32 -27.08
C ASP A 59 -11.44 8.04 -26.59
N LEU A 60 -10.66 7.26 -27.35
CA LEU A 60 -9.30 6.82 -27.03
C LEU A 60 -8.22 7.79 -27.51
N ASN A 61 -8.46 9.10 -27.38
CA ASN A 61 -7.51 10.12 -27.80
C ASN A 61 -6.49 10.41 -26.68
N GLU A 62 -5.26 9.88 -26.80
CA GLU A 62 -4.26 9.97 -25.72
C GLU A 62 -3.99 11.38 -25.20
N THR A 63 -3.99 12.39 -26.08
CA THR A 63 -3.65 13.77 -25.67
C THR A 63 -4.73 14.36 -24.77
N GLU A 64 -5.99 14.12 -25.11
CA GLU A 64 -7.14 14.58 -24.33
C GLU A 64 -7.22 13.80 -23.02
N LEU A 65 -7.01 12.48 -23.07
CA LEU A 65 -7.02 11.63 -21.87
C LEU A 65 -5.89 11.98 -20.89
N LYS A 66 -4.67 12.27 -21.40
CA LYS A 66 -3.57 12.80 -20.58
C LYS A 66 -3.94 14.13 -19.93
N ALA A 67 -4.57 15.03 -20.69
CA ALA A 67 -4.99 16.33 -20.19
C ALA A 67 -6.06 16.23 -19.09
N VAL A 68 -6.98 15.26 -19.20
CA VAL A 68 -8.03 15.00 -18.20
C VAL A 68 -7.45 14.32 -16.95
N LEU A 69 -6.55 13.36 -17.11
CA LEU A 69 -5.90 12.65 -16.00
C LEU A 69 -4.99 13.58 -15.19
N GLY A 70 -4.30 14.51 -15.87
CA GLY A 70 -3.36 15.45 -15.25
C GLY A 70 -2.02 14.80 -14.96
N ASP A 71 -1.87 14.20 -13.77
CA ASP A 71 -0.59 13.63 -13.32
C ASP A 71 -0.40 12.20 -13.87
N PHE A 72 0.35 12.11 -14.95
CA PHE A 72 0.67 10.85 -15.61
C PHE A 72 2.09 10.40 -15.23
N ASP A 73 2.20 9.56 -14.19
CA ASP A 73 3.48 8.99 -13.78
C ASP A 73 3.80 7.73 -14.61
N ARG A 74 4.76 7.90 -15.54
CA ARG A 74 5.22 6.84 -16.46
C ARG A 74 5.87 5.66 -15.75
N ARG A 75 6.25 5.81 -14.48
CA ARG A 75 6.84 4.72 -13.68
C ARG A 75 5.80 3.70 -13.25
N PHE A 76 4.56 4.13 -13.05
CA PHE A 76 3.47 3.28 -12.56
C PHE A 76 2.33 3.13 -13.56
N LEU A 77 2.31 3.93 -14.63
CA LEU A 77 1.24 3.94 -15.62
C LEU A 77 1.79 3.82 -17.04
N SER A 78 1.19 2.94 -17.82
CA SER A 78 1.52 2.79 -19.24
C SER A 78 0.28 2.54 -20.10
N VAL A 79 0.33 3.02 -21.34
CA VAL A 79 -0.71 2.79 -22.36
C VAL A 79 -0.51 1.45 -23.06
N LEU A 80 0.76 1.06 -23.26
CA LEU A 80 1.16 -0.21 -23.87
C LEU A 80 1.98 -1.02 -22.89
N PRO A 81 1.98 -2.36 -22.98
CA PRO A 81 2.88 -3.18 -22.18
C PRO A 81 4.30 -2.65 -22.40
N PRO A 82 5.07 -2.37 -21.34
CA PRO A 82 6.48 -2.10 -21.53
C PRO A 82 7.04 -3.27 -22.32
N VAL A 83 7.81 -2.95 -23.36
CA VAL A 83 8.49 -3.99 -24.12
C VAL A 83 9.43 -4.66 -23.13
N ASP A 84 9.13 -5.92 -22.80
CA ASP A 84 10.14 -6.80 -22.25
C ASP A 84 11.23 -6.87 -23.33
N ASP A 85 12.19 -5.95 -23.28
CA ASP A 85 13.52 -6.24 -23.77
C ASP A 85 13.94 -7.44 -22.96
N LYS A 86 13.64 -8.61 -23.52
CA LYS A 86 14.10 -9.90 -23.05
C LYS A 86 15.57 -9.69 -22.79
N HIS A 87 15.90 -9.56 -21.51
CA HIS A 87 17.24 -9.75 -21.04
C HIS A 87 17.62 -11.12 -21.59
N ASP A 88 18.49 -11.07 -22.59
CA ASP A 88 19.22 -12.19 -23.13
C ASP A 88 19.63 -13.05 -21.93
N GLY A 89 19.29 -14.33 -21.94
CA GLY A 89 19.21 -15.19 -20.75
C GLY A 89 20.51 -15.31 -19.94
N ASN A 90 20.79 -14.26 -19.17
CA ASN A 90 21.85 -14.12 -18.20
C ASN A 90 21.37 -13.14 -17.12
N ASP A 91 21.79 -13.42 -15.90
CA ASP A 91 21.61 -12.64 -14.68
C ASP A 91 20.28 -12.85 -13.94
N GLU A 92 20.38 -13.67 -12.88
CA GLU A 92 20.17 -13.20 -11.51
C GLU A 92 19.06 -12.15 -11.39
N LEU A 93 17.81 -12.60 -11.12
CA LEU A 93 16.68 -11.76 -10.69
C LEU A 93 17.19 -10.47 -10.06
N ASP A 94 17.08 -9.35 -10.79
CA ASP A 94 17.69 -8.06 -10.45
C ASP A 94 17.60 -7.79 -8.94
N GLU A 95 18.65 -8.13 -8.19
CA GLU A 95 18.82 -7.84 -6.76
C GLU A 95 18.86 -6.31 -6.53
N ALA A 96 18.80 -5.52 -7.61
CA ALA A 96 18.66 -4.07 -7.65
C ALA A 96 17.21 -3.58 -7.48
N GLU A 97 16.19 -4.31 -7.94
CA GLU A 97 14.77 -3.88 -7.79
C GLU A 97 14.13 -4.36 -6.49
N ILE A 98 14.69 -5.38 -5.86
CA ILE A 98 14.33 -5.79 -4.50
C ILE A 98 14.85 -4.69 -3.57
N GLN A 99 13.96 -3.76 -3.19
CA GLN A 99 14.29 -2.67 -2.29
C GLN A 99 15.10 -3.20 -1.11
N LYS A 100 16.32 -2.68 -0.92
CA LYS A 100 17.16 -3.10 0.19
C LYS A 100 16.44 -2.74 1.50
N PRO A 101 16.48 -3.61 2.52
CA PRO A 101 15.95 -3.28 3.83
C PRO A 101 16.52 -1.93 4.28
N GLY A 102 15.65 -0.95 4.55
CA GLY A 102 16.01 0.44 4.82
C GLY A 102 16.77 0.66 6.14
N VAL A 103 16.15 1.27 7.15
CA VAL A 103 16.75 1.39 8.49
C VAL A 103 16.26 0.24 9.37
N LEU A 104 17.15 -0.37 10.16
CA LEU A 104 16.79 -1.43 11.10
C LEU A 104 15.63 -0.97 12.03
N PRO A 105 14.48 -1.68 11.99
CA PRO A 105 13.32 -1.40 12.83
C PRO A 105 13.67 -1.33 14.31
N LYS A 106 12.97 -0.47 15.06
CA LYS A 106 13.23 -0.23 16.49
C LYS A 106 12.94 -1.48 17.32
N GLU A 107 11.97 -2.26 16.87
CA GLU A 107 11.51 -3.50 17.46
C GLU A 107 12.64 -4.54 17.43
N ILE A 108 13.27 -4.76 16.27
CA ILE A 108 14.42 -5.68 16.10
C ILE A 108 15.65 -5.17 16.86
N ARG A 109 15.85 -3.85 16.89
CA ARG A 109 16.96 -3.23 17.63
C ARG A 109 16.83 -3.40 19.14
N ALA A 110 15.60 -3.43 19.66
CA ALA A 110 15.30 -3.59 21.08
C ALA A 110 15.38 -5.05 21.55
N VAL A 111 15.39 -6.03 20.64
CA VAL A 111 15.55 -7.45 21.01
C VAL A 111 16.89 -7.66 21.72
N ASP A 112 16.82 -8.21 22.94
CA ASP A 112 17.97 -8.66 23.69
C ASP A 112 17.95 -10.19 23.80
N PHE A 113 19.01 -10.83 23.29
CA PHE A 113 19.12 -12.28 23.22
C PHE A 113 19.75 -12.85 24.48
N ASP A 114 19.24 -12.44 25.64
CA ASP A 114 19.76 -12.93 26.93
C ASP A 114 19.26 -14.36 27.15
N VAL A 115 20.03 -15.32 26.65
CA VAL A 115 19.74 -16.74 26.86
C VAL A 115 20.28 -17.10 28.25
N GLN A 116 19.37 -17.37 29.19
CA GLN A 116 19.67 -17.79 30.56
C GLN A 116 20.23 -19.22 30.61
N PHE A 117 21.31 -19.52 29.87
CA PHE A 117 22.08 -20.75 30.04
C PHE A 117 23.00 -20.62 31.26
N GLY A 118 22.41 -20.62 32.47
CA GLY A 118 23.04 -20.99 33.75
C GLY A 118 24.28 -20.22 34.23
N LYS A 119 24.93 -19.38 33.42
CA LYS A 119 26.10 -18.58 33.72
C LYS A 119 26.01 -17.29 32.92
N LYS A 120 26.15 -16.16 33.62
CA LYS A 120 25.91 -14.76 33.20
C LYS A 120 26.76 -14.29 32.01
N ASN A 121 26.64 -14.92 30.85
CA ASN A 121 27.30 -14.51 29.63
C ASN A 121 26.32 -13.73 28.77
N LYS A 122 26.35 -12.39 28.91
CA LYS A 122 25.72 -11.50 27.94
C LYS A 122 26.16 -11.93 26.53
N PRO A 123 25.25 -12.09 25.57
CA PRO A 123 25.62 -12.42 24.20
C PRO A 123 26.65 -11.41 23.68
N SER A 124 27.69 -11.90 22.99
CA SER A 124 28.74 -11.03 22.42
C SER A 124 28.09 -9.95 21.56
N LYS A 125 28.50 -8.68 21.73
CA LYS A 125 27.97 -7.54 20.96
C LYS A 125 27.97 -7.80 19.44
N LYS A 126 28.95 -8.57 18.94
CA LYS A 126 29.05 -8.97 17.53
C LYS A 126 27.98 -9.98 17.12
N LEU A 127 27.71 -10.97 17.97
CA LEU A 127 26.67 -11.98 17.74
C LEU A 127 25.28 -11.35 17.80
N LYS A 128 25.04 -10.48 18.80
CA LYS A 128 23.79 -9.70 18.90
C LYS A 128 23.54 -8.92 17.60
N ARG A 129 24.55 -8.23 17.07
CA ARG A 129 24.41 -7.48 15.80
C ARG A 129 24.09 -8.40 14.62
N ARG A 130 24.78 -9.54 14.50
CA ARG A 130 24.51 -10.51 13.42
C ARG A 130 23.09 -11.07 13.49
N LEU A 131 22.62 -11.39 14.69
CA LEU A 131 21.27 -11.94 14.87
C LEU A 131 20.18 -10.89 14.62
N GLN A 132 20.41 -9.63 14.99
CA GLN A 132 19.53 -8.52 14.60
C GLN A 132 19.47 -8.34 13.09
N GLN A 133 20.62 -8.41 12.40
CA GLN A 133 20.66 -8.33 10.94
C GLN A 133 19.96 -9.51 10.27
N TRP A 134 20.12 -10.72 10.82
CA TRP A 134 19.43 -11.92 10.33
C TRP A 134 17.91 -11.82 10.51
N LEU A 135 17.44 -11.44 11.70
CA LEU A 135 16.01 -11.21 11.94
C LEU A 135 15.43 -10.15 11.00
N TRP A 136 16.21 -9.12 10.71
CA TRP A 136 15.78 -8.07 9.80
C TRP A 136 15.66 -8.57 8.36
N ALA A 137 16.65 -9.31 7.86
CA ALA A 137 16.57 -9.93 6.54
C ALA A 137 15.42 -10.95 6.45
N TYR A 138 15.17 -11.70 7.53
CA TYR A 138 14.13 -12.72 7.58
C TYR A 138 12.71 -12.15 7.66
N SER A 139 12.53 -11.05 8.40
CA SER A 139 11.22 -10.37 8.55
C SER A 139 10.97 -9.29 7.49
N PHE A 140 11.92 -9.04 6.61
CA PHE A 140 11.76 -8.07 5.54
C PHE A 140 10.89 -8.67 4.41
N CYS A 141 9.78 -8.00 4.13
CA CYS A 141 8.88 -8.35 3.03
C CYS A 141 9.09 -7.34 1.89
N PRO A 142 9.87 -7.68 0.84
CA PRO A 142 10.03 -6.78 -0.29
C PRO A 142 8.71 -6.62 -1.03
N VAL A 143 8.51 -5.41 -1.55
CA VAL A 143 7.45 -5.12 -2.50
C VAL A 143 8.00 -5.44 -3.90
N VAL A 144 7.32 -6.36 -4.59
CA VAL A 144 7.62 -6.75 -5.97
C VAL A 144 6.60 -6.05 -6.86
N TYR A 145 7.09 -5.45 -7.93
CA TYR A 145 6.30 -4.69 -8.89
C TYR A 145 6.03 -5.56 -10.12
N ASN A 146 4.79 -5.54 -10.59
CA ASN A 146 4.36 -6.29 -11.75
C ASN A 146 3.30 -5.50 -12.53
N TRP A 147 3.44 -5.40 -13.84
CA TRP A 147 2.45 -4.73 -14.68
C TRP A 147 1.13 -5.51 -14.68
N ILE A 148 0.04 -4.82 -14.31
CA ILE A 148 -1.34 -5.31 -14.32
C ILE A 148 -2.07 -4.65 -15.47
N ASP A 149 -2.72 -5.47 -16.29
CA ASP A 149 -3.65 -5.01 -17.32
C ASP A 149 -5.04 -4.81 -16.71
N LEU A 150 -5.54 -3.58 -16.74
CA LEU A 150 -6.87 -3.24 -16.22
C LEU A 150 -7.97 -3.48 -17.28
N GLY A 151 -7.60 -3.71 -18.53
CA GLY A 151 -8.53 -3.87 -19.64
C GLY A 151 -8.82 -2.59 -20.42
N ASN A 152 -9.63 -2.72 -21.47
CA ASN A 152 -9.82 -1.68 -22.48
C ASN A 152 -10.71 -0.51 -22.00
N ARG A 153 -11.39 -0.66 -20.86
CA ARG A 153 -12.27 0.35 -20.26
C ARG A 153 -11.55 1.29 -19.33
N PHE A 154 -10.31 0.96 -18.98
CA PHE A 154 -9.42 1.80 -18.20
C PHE A 154 -8.39 2.45 -19.10
N TRP A 155 -8.11 3.73 -18.83
CA TRP A 155 -7.03 4.45 -19.47
C TRP A 155 -6.28 5.24 -18.39
N PRO A 156 -4.95 5.09 -18.25
CA PRO A 156 -4.05 4.19 -18.99
C PRO A 156 -4.33 2.72 -18.69
N ARG A 157 -4.18 1.84 -19.69
CA ARG A 157 -4.57 0.43 -19.60
C ARG A 157 -3.76 -0.37 -18.58
N LEU A 158 -2.48 -0.05 -18.45
CA LEU A 158 -1.57 -0.79 -17.59
C LEU A 158 -1.15 0.04 -16.41
N MET A 159 -1.19 -0.60 -15.24
CA MET A 159 -0.72 -0.04 -13.99
C MET A 159 0.30 -0.98 -13.36
N ASP A 160 1.28 -0.43 -12.69
CA ASP A 160 2.18 -1.22 -11.86
C ASP A 160 1.46 -1.68 -10.58
N GLY A 161 1.32 -2.99 -10.45
CA GLY A 161 0.79 -3.69 -9.30
C GLY A 161 1.89 -4.07 -8.35
N SER A 162 1.85 -3.53 -7.13
CA SER A 162 2.76 -3.92 -6.07
C SER A 162 2.19 -5.13 -5.30
N SER A 163 2.89 -6.25 -5.29
CA SER A 163 2.59 -7.40 -4.44
C SER A 163 3.70 -7.60 -3.41
N THR A 164 3.37 -7.99 -2.18
CA THR A 164 4.40 -8.38 -1.21
C THR A 164 4.87 -9.78 -1.55
N GLY A 165 6.14 -9.92 -1.96
CA GLY A 165 6.74 -11.23 -2.16
C GLY A 165 6.85 -11.95 -0.81
N LEU A 166 6.13 -13.05 -0.64
CA LEU A 166 6.37 -13.94 0.50
C LEU A 166 7.73 -14.63 0.32
N PRO A 167 8.54 -14.75 1.37
CA PRO A 167 9.90 -15.28 1.30
C PRO A 167 9.91 -16.82 1.27
N GLU A 168 9.16 -17.46 0.38
CA GLU A 168 9.18 -18.94 0.30
C GLU A 168 10.50 -19.47 -0.29
N ASP A 169 11.16 -18.73 -1.19
CA ASP A 169 12.36 -19.22 -1.90
C ASP A 169 13.73 -18.81 -1.30
N ARG A 170 13.77 -17.87 -0.35
CA ARG A 170 15.05 -17.39 0.23
C ARG A 170 15.63 -18.32 1.31
N THR A 171 14.87 -19.32 1.74
CA THR A 171 15.26 -20.23 2.84
C THR A 171 16.47 -21.09 2.48
N LEU A 172 16.72 -21.37 1.19
CA LEU A 172 17.79 -22.30 0.77
C LEU A 172 19.14 -21.63 0.50
N TYR A 173 19.20 -20.31 0.26
CA TYR A 173 20.46 -19.62 -0.08
C TYR A 173 21.23 -19.13 1.15
N LEU A 174 20.54 -18.89 2.27
CA LEU A 174 21.16 -18.36 3.49
C LEU A 174 21.76 -19.44 4.40
N ASP A 175 21.42 -20.71 4.20
CA ASP A 175 21.95 -21.82 5.02
C ASP A 175 23.40 -22.20 4.66
N ILE A 176 23.89 -21.87 3.46
CA ILE A 176 25.24 -22.26 3.03
C ILE A 176 26.30 -21.19 3.39
N ASN A 177 25.96 -19.89 3.38
CA ASN A 177 26.94 -18.82 3.57
C ASN A 177 27.10 -18.35 5.03
N LEU A 178 26.28 -18.82 5.97
CA LEU A 178 26.43 -18.47 7.40
C LEU A 178 27.22 -19.50 8.23
N LEU A 179 27.55 -20.65 7.63
CA LEU A 179 28.25 -21.78 8.28
C LEU A 179 29.69 -22.00 7.79
N LEU A 180 30.20 -21.16 6.87
CA LEU A 180 31.60 -21.12 6.44
C LEU A 180 32.32 -19.84 6.92
#